data_AF-A0A4V0EJN7-F1
#
_entry.id   AF-A0A4V0EJN7-F1
#
_cell.length_a   1.000
_cell.length_b   1.000
_cell.length_c   1.000
_cell.angle_alpha   90.00
_cell.angle_beta   90.00
_cell.angle_gamma   90.00
#
_symmetry.space_group_name_H-M   'P 1'
#
loop_
_entity.id
_entity.type
_entity.pdbx_description
1 polymer ?
#
loop_
_entity_poly.entity_id
_entity_poly.type
_entity_poly.pdbx_seq_one_letter_code
_entity_poly.pdbx_strand_id
1 'polypeptide(L)' 'MKIVHPVFGELTFNYGWTKRIKLNIFKKEFSVEINIDADEDAVFDENQIKAFEFFSVIFRTVLPKPRMVLLDIIIQ' A
#
# COMPACT_ATOMS: atom_id res chain seq x y z
N MET A 1 -4.19 17.49 4.28
CA MET A 1 -2.99 17.44 5.16
C MET A 1 -1.97 16.46 4.58
N LYS A 2 -0.68 16.59 4.89
CA LYS A 2 0.36 15.62 4.51
C LYS A 2 1.20 15.24 5.71
N ILE A 3 1.50 13.95 5.85
CA ILE A 3 2.40 13.43 6.88
C ILE A 3 3.41 12.47 6.28
N VAL A 4 4.51 12.25 6.99
CA VAL A 4 5.47 11.19 6.69
C VAL A 4 5.40 10.19 7.84
N HIS A 5 4.79 9.05 7.59
CA HIS A 5 4.72 7.95 8.55
C HIS A 5 5.95 7.04 8.39
N PRO A 6 6.56 6.55 9.48
CA PRO A 6 7.75 5.69 9.39
C PRO A 6 7.51 4.40 8.59
N VAL A 7 6.29 3.85 8.61
CA VAL A 7 5.95 2.62 7.89
C VAL A 7 5.33 2.91 6.52
N PHE A 8 4.37 3.82 6.45
CA PHE A 8 3.61 4.06 5.21
C PHE A 8 4.31 5.08 4.29
N GLY A 9 5.31 5.81 4.78
CA GLY A 9 5.97 6.91 4.06
C GLY A 9 5.07 8.14 3.94
N GLU A 10 5.19 8.89 2.84
CA GLU A 10 4.32 10.05 2.59
C GLU A 10 2.85 9.62 2.39
N LEU A 11 1.95 10.23 3.15
CA LEU A 11 0.50 10.10 3.08
C LEU A 11 -0.16 11.47 2.87
N THR A 12 -1.29 11.47 2.17
CA THR A 12 -2.13 12.65 2.00
C THR A 12 -3.52 12.38 2.56
N PHE A 13 -4.03 13.29 3.37
CA PHE A 13 -5.40 13.23 3.85
C PHE A 13 -6.35 13.83 2.80
N ASN A 14 -7.28 13.02 2.31
CA ASN A 14 -8.36 13.38 1.40
C ASN A 14 -9.60 12.53 1.73
N TYR A 15 -10.39 12.98 2.71
CA TYR A 15 -11.52 12.21 3.28
C TYR A 15 -11.08 10.82 3.80
N GLY A 16 -9.85 10.73 4.31
CA GLY A 16 -9.14 9.50 4.67
C GLY A 16 -7.66 9.60 4.30
N TRP A 17 -6.81 8.77 4.90
CA TRP A 17 -5.37 8.76 4.58
C TRP A 17 -5.10 7.91 3.35
N THR A 18 -4.45 8.51 2.35
CA THR A 18 -4.16 7.82 1.09
C THR A 18 -2.68 7.86 0.73
N LYS A 19 -2.25 6.80 0.05
CA LYS A 19 -0.93 6.68 -0.56
C LYS A 19 -1.04 6.20 -1.99
N ARG A 20 -0.40 6.91 -2.92
CA ARG A 20 -0.21 6.41 -4.28
C ARG A 20 1.13 5.69 -4.41
N ILE A 21 1.08 4.48 -4.97
CA ILE A 21 2.27 3.71 -5.32
C ILE A 21 2.21 3.28 -6.79
N LYS A 22 3.40 3.10 -7.38
CA LYS A 22 3.54 2.58 -8.72
C LYS A 22 3.98 1.13 -8.64
N LEU A 23 3.19 0.24 -9.23
CA LEU A 23 3.51 -1.18 -9.35
C LEU A 23 3.92 -1.47 -10.79
N ASN A 24 5.01 -2.22 -10.99
CA ASN A 24 5.35 -2.75 -12.30
C ASN A 24 5.02 -4.25 -12.33
N ILE A 25 3.91 -4.58 -12.98
CA ILE A 25 3.40 -5.95 -13.06
C ILE A 25 3.40 -6.36 -14.53
N PHE A 26 4.08 -7.45 -14.87
CA PHE A 26 4.22 -7.92 -16.26
C PHE A 26 4.68 -6.84 -17.25
N LYS A 27 5.65 -5.99 -16.84
CA LYS A 27 6.18 -4.87 -17.63
C LYS A 27 5.15 -3.78 -17.95
N LYS A 28 4.01 -3.75 -17.25
CA LYS A 28 3.03 -2.67 -17.29
C LYS A 28 3.07 -1.93 -15.97
N GLU A 29 3.11 -0.61 -16.03
CA GLU A 29 3.01 0.24 -14.85
C GLU A 29 1.53 0.41 -14.48
N PHE A 30 1.22 0.15 -13.21
CA PHE A 30 -0.07 0.39 -12.60
C PHE A 30 0.11 1.42 -11.51
N SER A 31 -0.75 2.44 -11.50
CA SER A 31 -0.87 3.36 -10.36
C SER A 31 -1.94 2.80 -9.43
N VAL A 32 -1.55 2.48 -8.21
CA VAL A 32 -2.46 2.00 -7.16
C VAL A 32 -2.56 3.05 -6.07
N GLU A 33 -3.77 3.31 -5.62
CA GLU A 33 -4.04 4.13 -4.45
C GLU A 33 -4.42 3.21 -3.29
N ILE A 34 -3.71 3.35 -2.18
CA ILE A 34 -3.95 2.61 -0.94
C ILE A 34 -4.67 3.57 0.00
N ASN A 35 -5.85 3.16 0.44
CA ASN A 35 -6.59 3.84 1.50
C ASN A 35 -6.21 3.20 2.84
N ILE A 36 -5.91 4.03 3.82
CA ILE A 36 -5.55 3.65 5.18
C ILE A 36 -6.62 4.24 6.09
N ASP A 37 -7.32 3.37 6.79
CA ASP A 37 -8.43 3.76 7.65
C ASP A 37 -7.89 4.26 9.00
N ALA A 38 -8.03 5.56 9.22
CA ALA A 38 -7.69 6.26 10.45
C ALA A 38 -8.35 7.64 10.44
N ASP A 39 -8.55 8.20 11.62
CA ASP A 39 -9.03 9.57 11.81
C ASP A 39 -7.96 10.60 11.37
N GLU A 40 -8.34 11.89 11.35
CA GLU A 40 -7.46 12.99 10.96
C GLU A 40 -6.21 13.12 11.86
N ASP A 41 -6.24 12.56 13.07
CA ASP A 41 -5.11 12.54 14.00
C ASP A 41 -3.99 11.54 13.61
N ALA A 42 -4.21 10.74 12.56
CA ALA A 42 -3.26 9.75 12.04
C ALA A 42 -2.87 8.65 13.04
N VAL A 43 -3.81 8.25 13.90
CA VAL A 43 -3.65 7.05 14.74
C VAL A 43 -4.05 5.81 13.94
N PHE A 44 -3.05 5.04 13.52
CA PHE A 44 -3.24 3.85 12.69
C PHE A 44 -3.30 2.56 13.51
N ASP A 45 -4.16 1.62 13.09
CA ASP A 45 -4.26 0.30 13.73
C ASP A 45 -3.02 -0.57 13.43
N GLU A 46 -2.56 -1.31 14.44
CA GLU A 46 -1.39 -2.18 14.29
C GLU A 46 -1.54 -3.24 13.19
N ASN A 47 -2.75 -3.75 12.96
CA ASN A 47 -2.98 -4.78 11.95
C ASN A 47 -2.86 -4.19 10.54
N GLN A 48 -3.24 -2.92 10.35
CA GLN A 48 -3.02 -2.22 9.08
C GLN A 48 -1.53 -1.99 8.83
N ILE A 49 -0.77 -1.62 9.87
CA ILE A 49 0.69 -1.48 9.81
C ILE A 49 1.33 -2.81 9.38
N LYS A 50 1.01 -3.91 10.08
CA LYS A 50 1.53 -5.25 9.78
C LYS A 50 1.14 -5.71 8.37
N ALA A 51 -0.10 -5.47 7.95
CA ALA A 51 -0.57 -5.81 6.61
C ALA A 51 0.21 -5.06 5.52
N PHE A 52 0.50 -3.78 5.73
CA PHE A 52 1.27 -2.98 4.77
C PHE A 52 2.75 -3.38 4.71
N GLU A 53 3.37 -3.70 5.85
CA GLU A 53 4.74 -4.23 5.87
C GLU A 53 4.83 -5.55 5.11
N PHE A 54 3.88 -6.46 5.34
CA PHE A 54 3.81 -7.72 4.61
C PHE A 54 3.62 -7.51 3.10
N PHE A 55 2.69 -6.62 2.71
CA PHE A 55 2.50 -6.24 1.31
C PHE A 55 3.79 -5.68 0.69
N SER A 56 4.51 -4.82 1.41
CA SER A 56 5.76 -4.21 0.93
C SER A 56 6.87 -5.24 0.71
N VAL A 57 6.97 -6.25 1.59
CA VAL A 57 7.90 -7.37 1.44
C VAL A 57 7.54 -8.23 0.23
N ILE A 58 6.26 -8.60 0.08
CA ILE A 58 5.78 -9.37 -1.08
C ILE A 58 6.03 -8.60 -2.37
N PHE A 59 5.67 -7.31 -2.41
CA PHE A 59 5.86 -6.48 -3.60
C PHE A 59 7.33 -6.46 -4.06
N ARG A 60 8.27 -6.31 -3.13
CA ARG A 60 9.71 -6.32 -3.44
C ARG A 60 10.23 -7.68 -3.86
N THR A 61 9.58 -8.77 -3.45
CA THR A 61 10.09 -10.14 -3.61
C THR A 61 9.42 -10.92 -4.75
N VAL A 62 8.13 -10.67 -5.02
CA VAL A 62 7.24 -11.53 -5.83
C VAL A 62 6.88 -10.91 -7.19
N LEU A 63 7.05 -9.60 -7.39
CA LEU A 63 6.95 -9.03 -8.75
C LEU A 63 8.24 -9.31 -9.55
N PRO A 64 8.12 -9.78 -10.80
CA PRO A 64 8.87 -10.95 -11.21
C PRO A 64 10.33 -10.67 -11.63
N LYS A 65 11.26 -11.48 -11.09
CA LYS A 65 11.85 -12.52 -11.96
C LYS A 65 10.76 -13.56 -12.21
N PRO A 66 10.54 -13.97 -13.46
CA PRO A 66 9.27 -14.55 -13.91
C PRO A 66 9.05 -15.92 -13.30
N ARG A 67 8.07 -16.04 -12.38
CA ARG A 67 7.08 -17.13 -12.26
C ARG A 67 6.34 -17.03 -10.92
N MET A 68 5.01 -16.85 -11.02
CA MET A 68 3.98 -17.31 -10.07
C MET A 68 3.97 -16.66 -8.67
N VAL A 69 2.86 -16.03 -8.26
CA VAL A 69 1.78 -16.61 -7.42
C VAL A 69 0.70 -15.52 -7.24
N LEU A 70 -0.56 -15.99 -7.24
CA LEU A 70 -1.80 -15.32 -6.85
C LEU A 70 -1.64 -14.34 -5.66
N LEU A 71 -2.41 -13.26 -5.67
CA LEU A 71 -3.29 -12.97 -4.53
C LEU A 71 -4.43 -12.07 -5.00
N ASP A 72 -5.64 -12.61 -4.91
CA ASP A 72 -6.90 -11.90 -5.06
C ASP A 72 -6.97 -10.79 -4.00
N ILE A 73 -6.73 -9.55 -4.39
CA ILE A 73 -7.19 -8.40 -3.59
C ILE A 73 -8.58 -8.08 -4.09
N ILE A 74 -9.55 -8.61 -3.34
CA ILE A 74 -10.97 -8.34 -3.42
C ILE A 74 -11.17 -6.81 -3.39
N ILE A 75 -11.63 -6.25 -4.50
CA ILE A 75 -12.27 -4.94 -4.54
C ILE A 75 -13.76 -5.24 -4.72
N GLN A 76 -14.55 -5.05 -3.65
CA GLN A 76 -15.97 -4.73 -3.79
C GLN A 76 -16.10 -3.24 -4.05
#